data_AF-A0A6N6BDJ8-F1
#
_entry.id   AF-A0A6N6BDJ8-F1
#
_cell.length_a   1.000
_cell.length_b   1.000
_cell.length_c   1.000
_cell.angle_alpha   90.00
_cell.angle_beta   90.00
_cell.angle_gamma   90.00
#
_symmetry.space_group_name_H-M   'P 1'
#
loop_
_entity.id
_entity.type
_entity.pdbx_description
1 polymer ?
#
loop_
_entity_poly.entity_id
_entity_poly.type
_entity_poly.pdbx_seq_one_letter_code
_entity_poly.pdbx_strand_id
1 'polypeptide(L)'
;MCIKEKIQEKLGLKTFDEMERKLNLKNQTLKVWLSNKSKTNSKVEKALLRLGFLNEDLRLSKRLKDLKLKHKKFTALVEEKTKTIQEISELLKEIDEVA
;
A
#
# COMPACT_ATOMS: atom_id res chain seq x y z
N MET A 1 -6.86 -3.72 24.81
CA MET A 1 -6.80 -4.86 23.87
C MET A 1 -5.70 -4.63 22.85
N CYS A 2 -4.77 -5.58 22.73
CA CYS A 2 -3.71 -5.50 21.74
C CYS A 2 -4.24 -5.79 20.33
N ILE A 3 -3.51 -5.35 19.30
CA ILE A 3 -3.95 -5.51 17.90
C ILE A 3 -4.22 -6.97 17.54
N LYS A 4 -3.45 -7.93 18.11
CA LYS A 4 -3.64 -9.37 17.90
C LYS A 4 -5.04 -9.80 18.36
N GLU A 5 -5.42 -9.46 19.59
CA GLU A 5 -6.71 -9.81 20.16
C GLU A 5 -7.85 -9.22 19.34
N LYS A 6 -7.72 -7.96 18.90
CA LYS A 6 -8.72 -7.34 18.03
C LYS A 6 -8.86 -8.06 16.69
N ILE A 7 -7.76 -8.51 16.09
CA ILE A 7 -7.81 -9.31 14.85
C ILE A 7 -8.48 -10.66 15.11
N GLN A 8 -8.17 -11.32 16.22
CA GLN A 8 -8.80 -12.59 16.62
C GLN A 8 -10.31 -12.43 16.80
N GLU A 9 -10.74 -11.39 17.53
CA GLU A 9 -12.14 -11.07 17.77
C GLU A 9 -12.88 -10.79 16.45
N LYS A 10 -12.32 -9.92 15.59
CA LYS A 10 -12.94 -9.52 14.33
C LYS A 10 -13.06 -10.66 13.32
N LEU A 11 -12.17 -11.65 13.40
CA LEU A 11 -12.20 -12.84 12.55
C LEU A 11 -12.95 -14.01 13.19
N GLY A 12 -13.22 -13.98 14.50
CA GLY A 12 -13.77 -15.11 15.25
C GLY A 12 -12.83 -16.31 15.33
N LEU A 13 -11.50 -16.09 15.34
CA LEU A 13 -10.48 -17.15 15.24
C LEU A 13 -9.57 -17.17 16.46
N LYS A 14 -9.08 -18.36 16.83
CA LYS A 14 -8.30 -18.55 18.07
C LYS A 14 -6.81 -18.60 17.80
N THR A 15 -6.38 -19.15 16.66
CA THR A 15 -4.97 -19.40 16.37
C THR A 15 -4.40 -18.49 15.29
N PHE A 16 -3.07 -18.33 15.29
CA PHE A 16 -2.38 -17.59 14.23
C PHE A 16 -2.55 -18.24 12.86
N ASP A 17 -2.50 -19.57 12.79
CA ASP A 17 -2.60 -20.29 11.52
C ASP A 17 -3.97 -20.11 10.87
N GLU A 18 -5.05 -20.10 11.67
CA GLU A 18 -6.39 -19.78 11.20
C GLU A 18 -6.47 -18.35 10.66
N MET A 19 -5.96 -17.37 11.41
CA MET A 19 -5.94 -15.97 10.98
C MET A 19 -5.14 -15.79 9.69
N GLU A 20 -3.98 -16.42 9.58
CA GLU A 20 -3.14 -16.34 8.38
C GLU A 20 -3.81 -16.97 7.16
N ARG A 21 -4.40 -18.15 7.30
CA ARG A 21 -5.18 -18.77 6.22
C ARG A 21 -6.35 -17.89 5.79
N LYS A 22 -7.12 -17.35 6.75
CA LYS A 22 -8.26 -16.48 6.45
C LYS A 22 -7.84 -15.19 5.75
N LEU A 23 -6.68 -14.65 6.10
CA LEU A 23 -6.10 -13.45 5.49
C LEU A 23 -5.26 -13.73 4.23
N ASN A 24 -5.18 -14.99 3.79
CA ASN A 24 -4.34 -15.42 2.68
C ASN A 24 -2.86 -14.99 2.83
N LEU A 25 -2.34 -15.16 4.05
CA LEU A 25 -0.96 -14.91 4.43
C LEU A 25 -0.21 -16.26 4.55
N LYS A 26 1.08 -16.26 4.24
CA LYS A 26 1.94 -17.46 4.31
C LYS A 26 2.78 -17.46 5.59
N ASN A 27 3.15 -18.63 6.10
CA ASN A 27 4.30 -18.88 6.98
C ASN A 27 4.59 -17.78 8.01
N GLN A 28 3.76 -17.63 9.03
CA GLN A 28 4.00 -16.74 10.16
C GLN A 28 4.13 -15.25 9.78
N THR A 29 3.69 -14.86 8.58
CA THR A 29 3.82 -13.48 8.10
C THR A 29 3.10 -12.48 9.01
N LEU A 30 1.90 -12.82 9.49
CA LEU A 30 1.16 -11.98 10.43
C LEU A 30 1.87 -11.96 11.79
N LYS A 31 2.27 -13.13 12.28
CA LYS A 31 2.96 -13.27 13.58
C LYS A 31 4.24 -12.42 13.62
N VAL A 32 5.06 -12.49 12.57
CA VAL A 32 6.31 -11.74 12.46
C VAL A 32 6.07 -10.24 12.28
N TRP A 33 5.01 -9.85 11.57
CA TRP A 33 4.64 -8.43 11.43
C TRP A 33 4.12 -7.83 12.74
N LEU A 34 3.45 -8.64 13.57
CA LEU A 34 2.99 -8.23 14.90
C LEU A 34 4.13 -8.15 15.91
N SER A 35 5.12 -9.06 15.84
CA SER A 35 6.26 -9.05 16.76
C SER A 35 7.28 -7.96 16.44
N ASN A 36 7.38 -7.52 15.18
CA ASN A 36 8.32 -6.47 14.78
C ASN A 36 7.60 -5.18 14.35
N LYS A 37 7.65 -4.16 15.22
CA LYS A 37 6.99 -2.86 15.01
C LYS A 37 7.55 -2.06 13.81
N SER A 38 8.80 -2.28 13.40
CA SER A 38 9.41 -1.58 12.25
C SER A 38 9.21 -2.31 10.93
N LYS A 39 8.76 -3.57 10.96
CA LYS A 39 8.56 -4.36 9.75
C LYS A 39 7.33 -3.87 8.98
N THR A 40 7.54 -3.55 7.71
CA THR A 40 6.45 -3.30 6.77
C THR A 40 6.17 -4.57 5.98
N ASN A 41 4.91 -4.81 5.67
CA ASN A 41 4.52 -5.93 4.80
C ASN A 41 3.21 -5.58 4.10
N SER A 42 3.29 -5.33 2.80
CA SER A 42 2.14 -4.86 2.02
C SER A 42 0.98 -5.85 2.00
N LYS A 43 1.23 -7.16 2.12
CA LYS A 43 0.16 -8.17 2.18
C LYS A 43 -0.60 -8.08 3.50
N VAL A 44 0.12 -7.98 4.62
CA VAL A 44 -0.47 -7.81 5.95
C VAL A 44 -1.20 -6.48 6.04
N GLU A 45 -0.56 -5.39 5.64
CA GLU A 45 -1.13 -4.05 5.65
C GLU A 45 -2.45 -4.00 4.86
N LYS A 46 -2.47 -4.55 3.63
CA LYS A 46 -3.70 -4.65 2.82
C LYS A 46 -4.78 -5.49 3.49
N ALA A 47 -4.42 -6.64 4.05
CA ALA A 47 -5.37 -7.53 4.74
C ALA A 47 -6.02 -6.83 5.94
N LEU A 48 -5.21 -6.18 6.78
CA LEU A 48 -5.70 -5.45 7.96
C LEU A 48 -6.51 -4.21 7.58
N LEU A 49 -6.13 -3.49 6.53
CA LEU A 49 -6.93 -2.38 6.01
C LEU A 49 -8.30 -2.82 5.50
N ARG A 50 -8.38 -3.96 4.80
CA ARG A 50 -9.66 -4.56 4.36
C ARG A 50 -10.54 -4.98 5.54
N LEU A 51 -9.91 -5.38 6.64
CA LEU A 51 -10.60 -5.65 7.90
C LEU A 51 -10.93 -4.37 8.69
N GLY A 52 -10.62 -3.17 8.20
CA GLY A 52 -10.97 -1.91 8.86
C GLY A 52 -10.02 -1.47 9.99
N PHE A 53 -8.80 -2.00 10.07
CA PHE A 53 -7.83 -1.66 11.13
C PHE A 53 -7.09 -0.32 10.92
N LEU A 54 -7.51 0.52 9.96
CA LEU A 54 -6.81 1.77 9.62
C LEU A 54 -6.60 2.68 10.84
N ASN A 55 -7.62 2.81 11.68
CA ASN A 55 -7.59 3.67 12.87
C ASN A 55 -7.18 2.91 14.14
N GLU A 56 -7.05 1.59 14.05
CA GLU A 56 -6.77 0.72 15.19
C GLU A 56 -5.26 0.43 15.35
N ASP A 57 -4.47 0.58 14.28
CA ASP A 57 -3.01 0.46 14.30
C ASP A 57 -2.37 1.73 13.68
N LEU A 58 -1.64 2.47 14.51
CA LEU A 58 -0.95 3.71 14.12
C LEU A 58 0.05 3.52 12.97
N ARG A 59 0.62 2.31 12.82
CA ARG A 59 1.54 2.00 11.71
C ARG A 59 0.80 2.03 10.39
N LEU A 60 -0.43 1.51 10.35
CA LEU A 60 -1.25 1.49 9.13
C LEU A 60 -1.67 2.90 8.71
N SER A 61 -2.09 3.74 9.67
CA SER A 61 -2.46 5.12 9.37
C SER A 61 -1.28 5.96 8.89
N LYS A 62 -0.10 5.82 9.53
CA LYS A 62 1.14 6.47 9.07
C LYS A 62 1.54 5.99 7.68
N ARG A 63 1.52 4.67 7.45
CA ARG A 63 1.87 4.06 6.17
C ARG A 63 0.97 4.57 5.04
N LEU A 64 -0.33 4.70 5.28
CA LEU A 64 -1.26 5.22 4.29
C LEU A 64 -0.99 6.69 3.95
N LYS A 65 -0.70 7.53 4.95
CA LYS A 65 -0.31 8.94 4.72
C LYS A 65 0.95 9.04 3.88
N ASP A 66 1.98 8.26 4.20
CA ASP A 66 3.24 8.24 3.45
C ASP A 66 3.02 7.80 1.99
N LEU A 67 2.20 6.77 1.77
CA LEU A 67 1.87 6.29 0.44
C LEU A 67 1.08 7.32 -0.37
N LYS A 68 0.11 8.02 0.25
CA LYS A 68 -0.63 9.11 -0.41
C LYS A 68 0.29 10.25 -0.84
N LEU A 69 1.24 10.63 0.02
CA LEU A 69 2.21 11.68 -0.31
C LEU A 69 3.12 11.26 -1.47
N LYS A 70 3.62 10.02 -1.43
CA LYS A 70 4.43 9.46 -2.53
C LYS A 70 3.65 9.41 -3.83
N HIS A 71 2.42 8.91 -3.80
CA HIS A 71 1.55 8.86 -4.97
C HIS A 71 1.38 10.24 -5.60
N LYS A 72 1.05 11.27 -4.80
CA LYS A 72 0.91 12.65 -5.31
C LYS A 72 2.18 13.14 -6.02
N LYS A 73 3.36 12.89 -5.44
CA LYS A 73 4.64 13.26 -6.06
C LYS A 73 4.89 12.52 -7.37
N PHE A 74 4.62 11.21 -7.41
CA PHE A 74 4.78 10.42 -8.62
C PHE A 74 3.80 10.83 -9.72
N THR A 75 2.54 11.09 -9.39
CA THR A 75 1.54 11.56 -10.37
C THR A 75 1.96 12.89 -10.99
N ALA A 76 2.43 13.85 -10.18
CA ALA A 76 2.92 15.13 -10.69
C ALA A 76 4.12 14.96 -11.66
N LEU A 77 5.06 14.08 -11.31
CA LEU A 77 6.22 13.78 -12.16
C LEU A 77 5.82 13.09 -13.47
N VAL A 78 4.86 12.17 -13.43
CA VAL A 78 4.33 11.53 -14.65
C VAL A 78 3.65 12.57 -15.54
N GLU A 79 2.81 13.44 -14.97
CA GLU A 79 2.12 14.49 -15.73
C GLU A 79 3.09 15.45 -16.41
N GLU A 80 4.14 15.89 -15.69
CA GLU A 80 5.21 16.73 -16.24
C GLU A 80 5.91 16.04 -17.42
N LYS A 81 6.30 14.78 -17.25
CA LYS A 81 6.98 14.01 -18.30
C LYS A 81 6.08 13.79 -19.51
N THR A 82 4.79 13.53 -19.30
CA THR A 82 3.81 13.38 -20.39
C THR A 82 3.69 14.68 -21.19
N LYS A 83 3.62 15.85 -20.54
CA LYS A 83 3.58 17.15 -21.22
C LYS A 83 4.83 17.38 -22.07
N THR A 84 6.02 17.14 -21.52
CA THR A 84 7.28 17.27 -22.26
C THR A 84 7.33 16.36 -23.49
N ILE A 85 6.89 15.10 -23.36
CA ILE A 85 6.84 14.16 -24.50
C ILE A 85 5.89 14.67 -25.59
N GLN A 86 4.75 15.23 -25.18
CA GLN A 86 3.78 15.79 -26.11
C GLN A 86 4.34 17.01 -26.87
N GLU A 87 4.98 17.94 -26.16
CA GLU A 87 5.67 19.10 -26.77
C GLU A 87 6.74 18.68 -27.79
N ILE A 88 7.57 17.68 -27.44
CA ILE A 88 8.58 17.15 -28.36
C ILE A 88 7.92 16.55 -29.61
N SER A 89 6.81 15.83 -29.43
CA SER A 89 6.08 15.19 -30.53
C SER A 89 5.43 16.20 -31.46
N GLU A 90 4.88 17.30 -30.92
CA GLU A 90 4.34 18.42 -31.68
C GLU A 90 5.44 19.11 -32.49
N LEU A 91 6.58 19.41 -31.87
CA LEU A 91 7.74 20.02 -32.55
C LEU A 91 8.31 19.13 -33.67
N LEU A 92 8.44 17.82 -33.43
CA LEU A 92 8.92 16.89 -34.46
C LEU A 92 7.96 16.83 -35.66
N LYS A 93 6.66 16.85 -35.40
CA LYS A 93 5.65 16.87 -36.46
C LYS A 93 5.72 18.14 -37.30
N GLU A 94 5.89 19.31 -36.67
CA GLU A 94 6.07 20.57 -37.41
C GLU A 94 7.34 20.55 -38.28
N ILE A 95 8.44 19.96 -37.80
CA ILE A 95 9.67 19.81 -38.59
C ILE A 95 9.43 18.90 -39.80
N ASP A 96 8.77 17.76 -39.62
CA ASP A 96 8.48 16.81 -40.69
C ASP A 96 7.49 17.38 -41.74
N GLU A 97 6.60 18.30 -41.36
CA GLU A 97 5.67 18.96 -42.29
C GLU A 97 6.33 20.10 -43.12
N VAL A 98 7.47 20.61 -42.68
CA VAL A 98 8.21 21.69 -43.35
C VAL A 98 9.35 21.17 -44.25
N ALA A 99 9.80 19.93 -44.04
CA ALA A 99 10.86 19.25 -44.82
C ALA A 99 10.35 18.59 -46.11
#